data_AF-A0A359AXW0-F1
#
_entry.id   AF-A0A359AXW0-F1
#
_cell.length_a   1.000
_cell.length_b   1.000
_cell.length_c   1.000
_cell.angle_alpha   90.00
_cell.angle_beta   90.00
_cell.angle_gamma   90.00
#
_symmetry.space_group_name_H-M   'P 1'
#
loop_
_entity.id
_entity.type
_entity.pdbx_description
1 polymer ?
#
loop_
_entity_poly.entity_id
_entity_poly.type
_entity_poly.pdbx_seq_one_letter_code
_entity_poly.pdbx_strand_id
1 'polypeptide(L)' 'RFAEMQEKGDHSATYEDVLANVKERDLRDTTRAESPLRKAPDAIELDNSHVNIQEQFQWAVDMFHKTIQQYGIQTGNR' A
#
# COMPACT_ATOMS: atom_id res chain seq x y z
N ARG A 1 7.51 7.24 6.37
CA ARG A 1 6.65 8.45 6.42
C ARG A 1 7.33 9.65 7.08
N PHE A 2 7.67 9.64 8.38
CA PHE A 2 8.34 10.80 9.01
C PHE A 2 9.74 11.07 8.44
N ALA A 3 10.58 10.05 8.33
CA ALA A 3 11.92 10.17 7.73
C ALA A 3 11.85 10.72 6.29
N GLU A 4 10.90 10.24 5.48
CA GLU A 4 10.67 10.74 4.11
C GLU A 4 10.27 12.22 4.06
N MET A 5 9.55 12.75 5.06
CA MET A 5 9.18 14.17 5.12
C MET A 5 10.39 15.04 5.49
N GLN A 6 11.22 14.58 6.43
CA GLN A 6 12.47 15.25 6.79
C GLN A 6 13.48 15.25 5.63
N GLU A 7 13.61 14.15 4.89
CA GLU A 7 14.45 14.08 3.68
C GLU A 7 13.96 15.02 2.57
N LYS A 8 12.66 15.33 2.53
CA LYS A 8 12.05 16.29 1.59
C LYS A 8 12.11 17.75 2.07
N GLY A 9 12.75 18.02 3.21
CA GLY A 9 12.96 19.37 3.74
C GLY A 9 11.76 19.96 4.50
N ASP A 10 10.74 19.16 4.80
CA ASP A 10 9.63 19.61 5.65
C ASP A 10 9.94 19.33 7.12
N HIS A 11 10.40 20.37 7.81
CA HIS A 11 10.74 20.33 9.24
C HIS A 11 9.62 20.87 10.13
N SER A 12 8.46 21.20 9.56
CA SER A 12 7.34 21.80 10.30
C SER A 12 6.47 20.77 11.04
N ALA A 13 6.46 19.53 10.54
CA ALA A 13 5.71 18.43 11.15
C ALA A 13 6.56 17.70 12.20
N THR A 14 5.99 17.45 13.38
CA THR A 14 6.61 16.58 14.38
C THR A 14 6.30 15.11 14.10
N TYR A 15 7.10 14.20 14.66
CA TYR A 15 6.83 12.75 14.56
C TYR A 15 5.45 12.41 15.14
N GLU A 16 5.08 13.05 16.25
CA GLU A 16 3.79 12.83 16.92
C GLU A 16 2.62 13.28 16.04
N ASP A 17 2.75 14.42 15.35
CA ASP A 17 1.72 14.91 14.43
C ASP A 17 1.54 13.96 13.24
N VAL A 18 2.64 13.47 12.66
CA VAL A 18 2.59 12.51 11.54
C VAL A 18 1.96 11.19 12.00
N LEU A 19 2.32 10.69 13.19
CA LEU A 19 1.75 9.47 13.73
C LEU A 19 0.26 9.62 14.03
N ALA A 20 -0.16 10.73 14.63
CA ALA A 20 -1.56 11.03 14.90
C ALA A 20 -2.36 11.11 13.60
N ASN A 21 -1.84 11.80 12.59
CA ASN A 21 -2.49 11.92 11.28
C ASN A 21 -2.64 10.57 10.57
N VAL A 22 -1.61 9.73 10.59
CA VAL A 22 -1.67 8.38 9.99
C VAL A 22 -2.73 7.52 10.70
N LYS A 23 -2.73 7.51 12.03
CA LYS A 23 -3.72 6.76 12.82
C LYS A 23 -5.14 7.25 12.57
N GLU A 24 -5.35 8.56 12.51
CA GLU A 24 -6.65 9.16 12.26
C GLU A 24 -7.17 8.79 10.86
N ARG A 25 -6.29 8.87 9.85
CA ARG A 25 -6.63 8.48 8.48
C ARG A 25 -7.01 7.00 8.41
N ASP A 26 -6.22 6.12 9.01
CA ASP A 26 -6.47 4.68 8.99
C ASP A 26 -7.80 4.33 9.70
N LEU A 27 -8.11 5.00 10.81
CA LEU A 27 -9.41 4.87 11.47
C LEU A 27 -10.56 5.36 10.58
N ARG A 28 -10.40 6.52 9.93
CA ARG A 28 -11.40 7.09 9.04
C ARG A 28 -11.67 6.19 7.83
N ASP A 29 -10.61 5.63 7.24
CA ASP A 29 -10.71 4.76 6.07
C ASP A 29 -11.36 3.42 6.41
N THR A 30 -11.09 2.85 7.59
CA THR A 30 -11.69 1.58 8.04
C THR A 30 -13.14 1.71 8.51
N THR A 31 -13.55 2.88 9.02
CA THR A 31 -14.89 3.12 9.57
C THR A 31 -15.85 3.81 8.59
N ARG A 32 -15.41 4.14 7.37
CA ARG A 32 -16.24 4.82 6.37
C ARG A 32 -17.45 3.98 5.99
N ALA A 33 -18.65 4.58 6.05
CA ALA A 33 -19.90 3.89 5.68
C ALA A 33 -19.95 3.46 4.20
N GLU A 34 -19.32 4.23 3.32
CA GLU A 34 -19.17 3.91 1.90
C GLU A 34 -17.76 3.40 1.60
N SER A 35 -17.64 2.26 0.93
CA SER A 35 -16.36 1.66 0.52
C SER A 35 -15.29 1.64 1.65
N PRO A 36 -15.59 1.03 2.82
CA PRO A 36 -14.63 0.93 3.91
C PRO A 36 -13.37 0.20 3.45
N LEU A 37 -12.21 0.66 3.91
CA LEU A 37 -10.95 -0.03 3.71
C LEU A 37 -10.99 -1.36 4.45
N ARG A 38 -11.14 -2.45 3.69
CA ARG A 38 -11.17 -3.83 4.20
C ARG A 38 -10.36 -4.74 3.30
N LYS A 39 -9.62 -5.68 3.90
CA LYS A 39 -8.91 -6.72 3.17
C LYS A 39 -9.94 -7.69 2.56
N ALA A 40 -9.86 -7.92 1.26
CA ALA A 40 -10.71 -8.92 0.60
C ALA A 40 -10.29 -10.35 1.03
N PRO A 41 -11.20 -11.34 1.03
CA PRO A 41 -10.86 -12.71 1.43
C PRO A 41 -9.74 -13.36 0.60
N ASP A 42 -9.61 -12.95 -0.65
CA ASP A 42 -8.61 -13.39 -1.63
C ASP A 42 -7.43 -12.42 -1.77
N ALA A 43 -7.40 -11.34 -0.98
CA ALA A 43 -6.33 -10.36 -1.05
C ALA A 43 -5.01 -10.94 -0.54
N ILE A 44 -3.97 -10.77 -1.35
CA ILE A 44 -2.61 -11.18 -1.03
C ILE A 44 -1.92 -10.01 -0.31
N GLU A 45 -1.47 -10.27 0.92
CA GLU A 45 -0.83 -9.25 1.75
C GLU A 45 0.65 -9.13 1.42
N LEU A 46 1.11 -7.90 1.28
CA LEU A 46 2.50 -7.54 1.12
C LEU A 46 2.92 -6.67 2.30
N ASP A 47 3.79 -7.21 3.14
CA ASP A 47 4.55 -6.39 4.08
C ASP A 47 5.72 -5.75 3.34
N ASN A 48 5.64 -4.43 3.13
CA ASN A 48 6.67 -3.66 2.45
C ASN A 48 7.58 -2.88 3.42
N SER A 49 7.58 -3.21 4.71
CA SER A 49 8.34 -2.46 5.74
C SER A 49 9.86 -2.47 5.52
N HIS A 50 10.38 -3.47 4.80
CA HIS A 50 11.83 -3.69 4.61
C HIS A 50 12.25 -3.89 3.15
N VAL A 51 11.35 -3.64 2.19
CA VAL A 51 11.64 -3.79 0.75
C VAL A 51 11.83 -2.42 0.13
N ASN A 52 12.73 -2.32 -0.85
CA ASN A 52 12.87 -1.09 -1.62
C ASN A 52 11.78 -0.98 -2.70
N ILE A 53 11.67 0.19 -3.33
CA ILE A 53 10.62 0.47 -4.34
C ILE A 53 10.71 -0.50 -5.53
N GLN A 54 11.91 -0.86 -5.95
CA GLN A 54 12.12 -1.76 -7.10
C GLN A 54 11.71 -3.20 -6.78
N GLU A 55 12.05 -3.68 -5.57
CA GLU A 55 11.63 -4.99 -5.07
C GLU A 55 10.11 -5.06 -4.89
N GLN A 56 9.51 -4.00 -4.34
CA GLN A 56 8.06 -3.89 -4.19
C GLN A 56 7.37 -3.96 -5.56
N PHE A 57 7.91 -3.25 -6.56
CA PHE A 57 7.38 -3.26 -7.91
C PHE A 57 7.49 -4.64 -8.55
N GLN A 58 8.66 -5.28 -8.45
CA GLN A 58 8.86 -6.61 -9.02
C GLN A 58 7.93 -7.64 -8.37
N TRP A 59 7.76 -7.59 -7.04
CA TRP A 59 6.81 -8.44 -6.34
C TRP A 59 5.38 -8.25 -6.89
N ALA A 60 4.95 -7.01 -7.12
CA ALA A 60 3.61 -6.73 -7.64
C ALA A 60 3.42 -7.31 -9.05
N VAL A 61 4.42 -7.19 -9.93
CA VAL A 61 4.40 -7.77 -11.29
C VAL A 61 4.35 -9.29 -11.23
N ASP A 62 5.15 -9.92 -10.36
CA ASP A 62 5.17 -11.37 -10.22
C ASP A 62 3.83 -11.91 -9.71
N MET A 63 3.25 -11.23 -8.73
CA MET A 63 1.93 -11.60 -8.19
C MET A 63 0.82 -11.42 -9.22
N PHE A 64 0.89 -10.37 -10.03
CA PHE A 64 -0.04 -10.16 -11.15
C PHE A 64 0.02 -11.31 -12.15
N HIS A 65 1.21 -11.68 -12.63
CA HIS A 65 1.37 -12.80 -13.56
C HIS A 65 0.92 -14.14 -12.97
N LYS A 66 1.26 -14.42 -11.70
CA LYS A 66 0.81 -15.64 -11.00
C LYS A 66 -0.71 -15.71 -10.93
N THR A 67 -1.35 -14.60 -10.56
CA THR A 67 -2.81 -14.52 -10.44
C THR A 67 -3.47 -14.75 -11.80
N ILE A 68 -2.99 -14.10 -12.85
CA ILE A 68 -3.51 -14.24 -14.21
C ILE A 68 -3.39 -15.68 -14.72
N GLN A 69 -2.24 -16.32 -14.51
CA GLN A 69 -2.03 -17.72 -14.89
C GLN A 69 -2.96 -18.66 -14.12
N GLN A 70 -3.10 -18.45 -12.81
CA GLN A 70 -3.96 -19.26 -11.94
C GLN A 70 -5.44 -19.19 -12.37
N TYR A 71 -5.91 -18.03 -12.82
CA TYR A 71 -7.30 -17.85 -13.25
C TYR A 71 -7.50 -17.98 -14.78
N GLY A 72 -6.47 -18.35 -15.54
CA GLY A 72 -6.55 -18.54 -16.99
C GLY A 72 -6.93 -17.29 -17.78
N ILE A 73 -6.69 -16.10 -17.23
CA ILE A 73 -7.02 -14.82 -17.87
C ILE A 73 -5.97 -14.58 -18.96
N GLN A 74 -6.35 -14.44 -20.22
CA GLN A 74 -5.39 -14.03 -21.26
C GLN A 74 -5.20 -12.52 -21.19
N THR A 75 -3.99 -12.06 -20.84
CA THR A 75 -3.61 -10.66 -21.07
C THR A 75 -3.44 -10.47 -22.57
N GLY A 76 -4.51 -9.99 -23.22
CA GLY A 76 -4.51 -9.75 -24.65
C GLY A 76 -3.45 -8.74 -25.05
N ASN A 77 -2.43 -9.18 -25.78
CA ASN A 77 -1.72 -8.32 -26.72
C ASN A 77 -2.66 -8.08 -27.90
N ARG A 78 -3.15 -6.86 -28.06
CA ARG A 78 -3.54 -6.34 -29.38
C ARG A 78 -2.46 -5.39 -29.84
#